data_AF-A0A937WE82-F1
#
_entry.id   AF-A0A937WE82-F1
#
_cell.length_a   1.000
_cell.length_b   1.000
_cell.length_c   1.000
_cell.angle_alpha   90.00
_cell.angle_beta   90.00
_cell.angle_gamma   90.00
#
_symmetry.space_group_name_H-M   'P 1'
#
loop_
_entity.id
_entity.type
_entity.pdbx_description
1 polymer ?
#
loop_
_entity_poly.entity_id
_entity_poly.type
_entity_poly.pdbx_seq_one_letter_code
_entity_poly.pdbx_strand_id
1 'polypeptide(L)'
;MSTKNLAKASMSRISRRDFMKTSLMLMGGFATIGSGMLQLSQAAPQITTADEKVLVAIASSFDKELGNLKAPLDAPLSYEQVNVIVRRALSMDTSPKALKKQIKKTDWVVIKPNIVTSRSNKNCSYWYNGIPHPGQETDLRVIKSLIGYIVENCPPKRITIAEGGAEWQKTGTAGTDSNQTEDGWTVKWPEYDNLSYVDIIEEYNKRYPGLVDIVDLNYDAYRFLPVPDPKGSGIGAMQQVGAKARDASLFGREVYVPGTGTFREGYHIPETILDCDILISVPAMKTHVCGTTLAMKNYIGILPNHPSGVVKKSDVHNGDFQKGFIDLFSYHPADYSLLEGFYSTEGNGPQWGETIQHNIVIATADPVAADVVGSTVMGFNPLDMDYLYYATEKGFGTFDTDDITIAGNQIRAILRKFSRTSKDGGTGFITRGNRSWLVKDNTNEQSDWKQFLSEERYIDFARSFEGQPPASASAAVEVHSKRSQKGQIWAGADGKIEIWLNNEKLLSTEGSSGHRLAEHKINITLKEGANRLLVTEERSEPGFGFTALLCNEFGDGLFDVSYLIPEKVE
;
A
#
# COMPACT_ATOMS: atom_id res chain seq x y z
N MET A 1 40.68 44.53 -9.44
CA MET A 1 41.23 43.23 -9.89
C MET A 1 41.55 42.42 -8.64
N SER A 2 41.05 41.24 -8.35
CA SER A 2 40.04 40.37 -8.96
C SER A 2 39.53 39.46 -7.83
N THR A 3 38.22 39.25 -7.81
CA THR A 3 37.45 38.37 -6.93
C THR A 3 37.53 36.89 -7.34
N LYS A 4 37.15 36.01 -6.39
CA LYS A 4 36.52 34.67 -6.54
C LYS A 4 37.41 33.46 -6.90
N ASN A 5 37.44 32.46 -6.00
CA ASN A 5 36.69 31.20 -6.17
C ASN A 5 36.90 30.26 -4.97
N LEU A 6 35.97 30.31 -4.01
CA LEU A 6 35.66 29.19 -3.11
C LEU A 6 34.68 28.29 -3.87
N ALA A 7 35.13 27.10 -4.26
CA ALA A 7 34.28 26.08 -4.85
C ALA A 7 33.27 25.59 -3.81
N LYS A 8 32.03 26.06 -3.90
CA LYS A 8 30.87 25.35 -3.37
C LYS A 8 30.74 24.04 -4.14
N ALA A 9 31.12 22.92 -3.53
CA ALA A 9 30.67 21.62 -3.99
C ALA A 9 29.15 21.57 -3.80
N SER A 10 28.39 21.71 -4.88
CA SER A 10 26.97 21.42 -4.88
C SER A 10 26.81 19.90 -4.72
N MET A 11 26.51 19.44 -3.51
CA MET A 11 25.87 18.14 -3.33
C MET A 11 24.51 18.22 -4.03
N SER A 12 24.41 17.62 -5.22
CA SER A 12 23.11 17.32 -5.80
C SER A 12 22.41 16.37 -4.85
N ARG A 13 21.27 16.80 -4.28
CA ARG A 13 20.36 15.89 -3.58
C ARG A 13 19.98 14.78 -4.57
N ILE A 14 20.53 13.60 -4.36
CA ILE A 14 20.04 12.36 -4.96
C ILE A 14 18.61 12.24 -4.44
N SER A 15 17.63 12.41 -5.34
CA SER A 15 16.23 12.24 -4.98
C SER A 15 16.00 10.78 -4.63
N ARG A 16 14.99 10.45 -3.80
CA ARG A 16 14.66 9.04 -3.53
C ARG A 16 14.36 8.23 -4.81
N ARG A 17 14.05 8.91 -5.93
CA ARG A 17 13.91 8.32 -7.28
C ARG A 17 15.22 7.78 -7.86
N ASP A 18 16.37 8.38 -7.54
CA ASP A 18 17.68 7.96 -8.07
C ASP A 18 18.14 6.63 -7.45
N PHE A 19 17.65 6.29 -6.25
CA PHE A 19 17.90 4.98 -5.63
C PHE A 19 17.25 3.84 -6.43
N MET A 20 16.06 4.06 -6.99
CA MET A 20 15.31 3.03 -7.74
C MET A 20 15.86 2.80 -9.15
N LYS A 21 16.43 3.82 -9.80
CA LYS A 21 17.05 3.68 -11.13
C LYS A 21 18.27 2.74 -11.12
N THR A 22 18.97 2.63 -10.00
CA THR A 22 20.13 1.74 -9.86
C THR A 22 19.71 0.26 -9.80
N SER A 23 18.51 -0.06 -9.30
CA SER A 23 17.96 -1.43 -9.29
C SER A 23 17.54 -1.94 -10.68
N LEU A 24 17.11 -1.05 -11.58
CA LEU A 24 16.63 -1.44 -12.92
C LEU A 24 17.75 -2.02 -13.80
N MET A 25 19.02 -1.65 -13.55
CA MET A 25 20.16 -2.20 -14.30
C MET A 25 20.57 -3.62 -13.88
N LEU A 26 20.15 -4.10 -12.70
CA LEU A 26 20.60 -5.38 -12.15
C LEU A 26 19.59 -6.54 -12.33
N MET A 27 18.32 -6.25 -12.71
CA MET A 27 17.30 -7.29 -12.94
C MET A 27 17.23 -7.83 -14.38
N GLY A 28 18.08 -7.34 -15.29
CA GLY A 28 18.17 -7.85 -16.67
C GLY A 28 18.99 -9.12 -16.80
N GLY A 29 18.45 -10.26 -16.34
CA GLY A 29 19.05 -11.58 -16.55
C GLY A 29 19.00 -12.03 -18.01
N PHE A 30 20.16 -12.41 -18.54
CA PHE A 30 20.43 -12.80 -19.93
C PHE A 30 19.48 -13.85 -20.52
N ALA A 31 18.89 -13.54 -21.67
CA ALA A 31 18.38 -14.53 -22.63
C ALA A 31 19.24 -14.46 -23.91
N THR A 32 20.07 -15.47 -24.13
CA THR A 32 20.88 -15.67 -25.35
C THR A 32 20.00 -16.10 -26.53
N ILE A 33 19.83 -15.24 -27.55
CA ILE A 33 19.54 -15.65 -28.93
C ILE A 33 20.14 -14.65 -29.93
N GLY A 34 20.94 -15.16 -30.87
CA GLY A 34 20.99 -14.74 -32.29
C GLY A 34 21.60 -13.39 -32.65
N SER A 35 22.76 -13.44 -33.30
CA SER A 35 23.43 -12.32 -33.96
C SER A 35 22.52 -11.57 -34.97
N GLY A 36 22.26 -10.29 -34.70
CA GLY A 36 21.69 -9.34 -35.64
C GLY A 36 21.93 -7.92 -35.14
N MET A 37 22.84 -7.18 -35.77
CA MET A 37 23.09 -5.76 -35.49
C MET A 37 21.81 -4.95 -35.70
N LEU A 38 21.25 -4.40 -34.62
CA LEU A 38 20.41 -3.20 -34.68
C LEU A 38 21.10 -2.11 -33.86
N GLN A 39 21.46 -1.00 -34.52
CA GLN A 39 21.93 0.22 -33.90
C GLN A 39 20.84 0.79 -32.98
N LEU A 40 21.04 0.70 -31.66
CA LEU A 40 20.28 1.48 -30.70
C LEU A 40 20.79 2.91 -30.71
N SER A 41 19.99 3.84 -31.23
CA SER A 41 20.24 5.27 -31.10
C SER A 41 20.17 5.65 -29.62
N GLN A 42 21.27 6.17 -29.07
CA GLN A 42 21.30 6.81 -27.76
C GLN A 42 20.48 8.10 -27.78
N ALA A 43 19.18 8.01 -27.53
CA ALA A 43 18.40 9.16 -27.10
C ALA A 43 18.56 9.29 -25.59
N ALA A 44 19.36 10.25 -25.14
CA ALA A 44 19.36 10.67 -23.75
C ALA A 44 17.94 11.07 -23.34
N PRO A 45 17.43 10.64 -22.17
CA PRO A 45 16.10 11.07 -21.73
C PRO A 45 16.12 12.59 -21.55
N GLN A 46 15.20 13.26 -22.23
CA GLN A 46 14.92 14.67 -21.98
C GLN A 46 14.60 14.83 -20.49
N ILE A 47 15.38 15.67 -19.81
CA ILE A 47 15.09 16.12 -18.45
C ILE A 47 13.77 16.89 -18.55
N THR A 48 12.68 16.24 -18.17
CA THR A 48 11.38 16.88 -18.05
C THR A 48 11.47 17.93 -16.95
N THR A 49 10.95 19.11 -17.27
CA THR A 49 10.78 20.25 -16.34
C THR A 49 10.15 19.79 -15.04
N ALA A 50 10.59 20.37 -13.90
CA ALA A 50 10.10 20.07 -12.55
C ALA A 50 8.65 19.59 -12.53
N ASP A 51 8.45 18.28 -12.30
CA ASP A 51 7.13 17.67 -12.27
C ASP A 51 6.26 18.45 -11.27
N GLU A 52 5.07 18.88 -11.72
CA GLU A 52 4.10 19.55 -10.86
C GLU A 52 3.77 18.62 -9.69
N LYS A 53 3.94 19.11 -8.45
CA LYS A 53 3.69 18.31 -7.25
C LYS A 53 2.27 17.75 -7.27
N VAL A 54 2.11 16.53 -6.78
CA VAL A 54 0.82 15.89 -6.62
C VAL A 54 0.03 16.60 -5.53
N LEU A 55 -1.21 16.98 -5.82
CA LEU A 55 -2.10 17.59 -4.85
C LEU A 55 -2.96 16.52 -4.17
N VAL A 56 -2.96 16.49 -2.84
CA VAL A 56 -3.85 15.66 -2.03
C VAL A 56 -4.72 16.56 -1.17
N ALA A 57 -6.02 16.52 -1.40
CA ALA A 57 -7.00 17.30 -0.65
C ALA A 57 -7.48 16.51 0.57
N ILE A 58 -7.54 17.18 1.72
CA ILE A 58 -8.01 16.61 2.98
C ILE A 58 -9.09 17.53 3.57
N ALA A 59 -10.29 16.99 3.75
CA ALA A 59 -11.36 17.64 4.48
C ALA A 59 -11.74 16.82 5.71
N SER A 60 -12.21 17.47 6.77
CA SER A 60 -12.68 16.83 7.99
C SER A 60 -13.93 17.49 8.53
N SER A 61 -14.61 16.84 9.47
CA SER A 61 -15.77 17.40 10.17
C SER A 61 -15.49 18.69 10.93
N PHE A 62 -14.23 19.03 11.23
CA PHE A 62 -13.89 20.29 11.90
C PHE A 62 -13.31 21.34 10.93
N ASP A 63 -13.31 21.11 9.61
CA ASP A 63 -12.86 22.10 8.64
C ASP A 63 -13.59 23.43 8.88
N LYS A 64 -12.81 24.50 9.04
CA LYS A 64 -13.28 25.84 9.38
C LYS A 64 -14.29 26.37 8.35
N GLU A 65 -14.17 25.93 7.09
CA GLU A 65 -15.03 26.36 5.98
C GLU A 65 -16.45 25.75 6.05
N LEU A 66 -16.70 24.78 6.95
CA LEU A 66 -18.03 24.17 7.11
C LEU A 66 -19.00 24.99 7.97
N GLY A 67 -18.55 26.10 8.57
CA GLY A 67 -19.42 26.98 9.36
C GLY A 67 -20.15 26.26 10.49
N ASN A 68 -21.48 26.29 10.47
CA ASN A 68 -22.33 25.65 11.48
C ASN A 68 -22.46 24.13 11.33
N LEU A 69 -21.96 23.55 10.23
CA LEU A 69 -21.99 22.09 9.98
C LEU A 69 -20.77 21.38 10.58
N LYS A 70 -19.86 22.10 11.22
CA LYS A 70 -18.70 21.50 11.91
C LYS A 70 -19.13 20.56 13.04
N ALA A 71 -18.33 19.53 13.25
CA ALA A 71 -18.45 18.61 14.37
C ALA A 71 -17.08 18.09 14.81
N PRO A 72 -16.96 17.52 16.02
CA PRO A 72 -15.79 16.74 16.42
C PRO A 72 -15.47 15.61 15.44
N LEU A 73 -14.20 15.16 15.43
CA LEU A 73 -13.72 14.09 14.53
C LEU A 73 -14.35 12.72 14.82
N ASP A 74 -14.95 12.54 15.99
CA ASP A 74 -15.52 11.29 16.48
C ASP A 74 -17.04 11.37 16.67
N ALA A 75 -17.69 12.45 16.21
CA ALA A 75 -19.12 12.61 16.34
C ALA A 75 -19.90 11.81 15.27
N PRO A 76 -21.10 11.29 15.58
CA PRO A 76 -22.06 10.92 14.56
C PRO A 76 -22.39 12.13 13.68
N LEU A 77 -22.40 11.92 12.36
CA LEU A 77 -22.67 12.97 11.39
C LEU A 77 -23.99 12.71 10.67
N SER A 78 -24.67 13.77 10.25
CA SER A 78 -25.80 13.70 9.31
C SER A 78 -25.32 13.60 7.85
N TYR A 79 -26.20 13.20 6.93
CA TYR A 79 -25.93 13.29 5.49
C TYR A 79 -25.44 14.68 5.06
N GLU A 80 -26.04 15.75 5.57
CA GLU A 80 -25.65 17.12 5.18
C GLU A 80 -24.18 17.39 5.53
N GLN A 81 -23.74 16.99 6.73
CA GLN A 81 -22.35 17.13 7.17
C GLN A 81 -21.40 16.27 6.34
N VAL A 82 -21.74 14.99 6.11
CA VAL A 82 -20.95 14.10 5.24
C VAL A 82 -20.83 14.69 3.83
N ASN A 83 -21.94 15.16 3.26
CA ASN A 83 -22.00 15.73 1.92
C ASN A 83 -21.10 16.97 1.78
N VAL A 84 -21.11 17.90 2.74
CA VAL A 84 -20.25 19.09 2.65
C VAL A 84 -18.78 18.73 2.83
N ILE A 85 -18.42 17.74 3.65
CA ILE A 85 -17.03 17.28 3.83
C ILE A 85 -16.51 16.64 2.54
N VAL A 86 -17.29 15.72 1.95
CA VAL A 86 -16.93 15.06 0.68
C VAL A 86 -16.75 16.08 -0.44
N ARG A 87 -17.74 16.97 -0.62
CA ARG A 87 -17.67 18.02 -1.65
C ARG A 87 -16.54 19.00 -1.40
N ARG A 88 -16.21 19.29 -0.14
CA ARG A 88 -15.07 20.14 0.22
C ARG A 88 -13.77 19.52 -0.25
N ALA A 89 -13.51 18.24 0.04
CA ALA A 89 -12.32 17.54 -0.44
C ALA A 89 -12.22 17.57 -1.98
N LEU A 90 -13.29 17.20 -2.69
CA LEU A 90 -13.34 17.21 -4.16
C LEU A 90 -13.14 18.62 -4.75
N SER A 91 -13.65 19.67 -4.10
CA SER A 91 -13.54 21.05 -4.57
C SER A 91 -12.12 21.63 -4.46
N MET A 92 -11.34 21.15 -3.48
CA MET A 92 -9.96 21.60 -3.23
C MET A 92 -8.97 21.04 -4.23
N ASP A 93 -9.33 19.96 -4.94
CA ASP A 93 -8.51 19.47 -6.03
C ASP A 93 -8.60 20.40 -7.24
N THR A 94 -7.55 21.21 -7.38
CA THR A 94 -7.35 22.10 -8.51
C THR A 94 -6.36 21.56 -9.52
N SER A 95 -5.86 20.33 -9.34
CA SER A 95 -4.88 19.72 -10.24
C SER A 95 -5.45 19.58 -11.66
N PRO A 96 -4.61 19.43 -12.71
CA PRO A 96 -5.08 19.12 -14.06
C PRO A 96 -5.91 17.82 -14.12
N LYS A 97 -5.71 16.93 -13.14
CA LYS A 97 -6.36 15.63 -13.01
C LYS A 97 -7.55 15.61 -12.04
N ALA A 98 -8.05 16.77 -11.60
CA ALA A 98 -9.28 16.82 -10.81
C ALA A 98 -10.46 16.22 -11.59
N LEU A 99 -11.38 15.51 -10.91
CA LEU A 99 -12.54 14.86 -11.54
C LEU A 99 -13.29 15.75 -12.53
N LYS A 100 -13.57 17.00 -12.13
CA LYS A 100 -14.29 18.00 -12.96
C LYS A 100 -13.58 18.37 -14.27
N LYS A 101 -12.28 18.07 -14.40
CA LYS A 101 -11.47 18.31 -15.60
C LYS A 101 -11.23 17.03 -16.41
N GLN A 102 -11.28 15.87 -15.77
CA GLN A 102 -11.06 14.58 -16.42
C GLN A 102 -12.33 14.01 -17.07
N ILE A 103 -13.45 14.04 -16.35
CA ILE A 103 -14.70 13.40 -16.78
C ILE A 103 -15.34 14.21 -17.91
N LYS A 104 -15.65 13.53 -19.02
CA LYS A 104 -16.34 14.04 -20.20
C LYS A 104 -17.75 13.48 -20.28
N LYS A 105 -18.60 14.15 -21.05
CA LYS A 105 -20.00 13.74 -21.28
C LYS A 105 -20.16 12.38 -21.97
N THR A 106 -19.12 11.89 -22.63
CA THR A 106 -19.13 10.59 -23.32
C THR A 106 -18.76 9.43 -22.41
N ASP A 107 -18.17 9.73 -21.26
CA ASP A 107 -17.46 8.74 -20.47
C ASP A 107 -18.43 7.83 -19.72
N TRP A 108 -18.00 6.58 -19.56
CA TRP A 108 -18.51 5.64 -18.59
C TRP A 108 -17.65 5.71 -17.32
N VAL A 109 -18.23 6.27 -16.26
CA VAL A 109 -17.57 6.39 -14.96
C VAL A 109 -17.95 5.19 -14.09
N VAL A 110 -16.97 4.47 -13.57
CA VAL A 110 -17.16 3.41 -12.57
C VAL A 110 -16.69 3.91 -11.19
N ILE A 111 -17.57 3.80 -10.20
CA ILE A 111 -17.27 4.04 -8.79
C ILE A 111 -17.13 2.68 -8.13
N LYS A 112 -15.93 2.41 -7.61
CA LYS A 112 -15.57 1.18 -6.90
C LYS A 112 -15.56 1.46 -5.39
N PRO A 113 -16.69 1.29 -4.68
CA PRO A 113 -16.68 1.31 -3.23
C PRO A 113 -15.87 0.13 -2.69
N ASN A 114 -15.87 0.00 -1.38
CA ASN A 114 -15.55 -1.22 -0.66
C ASN A 114 -16.81 -1.79 -0.03
N ILE A 115 -17.31 -2.91 -0.58
CA ILE A 115 -18.43 -3.67 0.00
C ILE A 115 -17.98 -5.08 0.36
N VAL A 116 -17.76 -5.37 1.65
CA VAL A 116 -17.22 -6.66 2.10
C VAL A 116 -18.34 -7.61 2.45
N THR A 117 -19.33 -7.11 3.17
CA THR A 117 -20.30 -7.91 3.92
C THR A 117 -21.71 -7.35 3.82
N SER A 118 -22.69 -8.13 4.29
CA SER A 118 -24.07 -7.70 4.42
C SER A 118 -24.55 -7.98 5.83
N ARG A 119 -25.09 -6.96 6.50
CA ARG A 119 -25.65 -7.06 7.86
C ARG A 119 -26.85 -8.00 7.96
N SER A 120 -27.45 -8.39 6.84
CA SER A 120 -28.51 -9.39 6.74
C SER A 120 -28.03 -10.78 7.15
N ASN A 121 -26.78 -11.10 6.81
CA ASN A 121 -26.11 -12.31 7.26
C ASN A 121 -25.62 -12.09 8.69
N LYS A 122 -26.03 -12.93 9.64
CA LYS A 122 -25.58 -12.84 11.04
C LYS A 122 -24.21 -13.46 11.28
N ASN A 123 -23.73 -14.28 10.35
CA ASN A 123 -22.45 -14.97 10.43
C ASN A 123 -21.46 -14.31 9.46
N CYS A 124 -21.19 -13.03 9.67
CA CYS A 124 -20.34 -12.22 8.81
C CYS A 124 -19.51 -11.22 9.62
N SER A 125 -18.52 -10.61 8.97
CA SER A 125 -17.60 -9.65 9.59
C SER A 125 -18.25 -8.38 10.14
N TYR A 126 -19.47 -8.05 9.71
CA TYR A 126 -20.23 -6.95 10.30
C TYR A 126 -20.66 -7.25 11.73
N TRP A 127 -20.97 -8.52 12.06
CA TRP A 127 -21.39 -8.94 13.40
C TRP A 127 -20.24 -9.63 14.14
N TYR A 128 -19.25 -8.86 14.57
CA TYR A 128 -18.15 -9.39 15.37
C TYR A 128 -18.47 -9.25 16.88
N ASN A 129 -18.43 -10.37 17.61
CA ASN A 129 -18.83 -10.47 19.02
C ASN A 129 -20.26 -9.97 19.32
N GLY A 130 -21.18 -10.08 18.35
CA GLY A 130 -22.55 -9.58 18.46
C GLY A 130 -22.69 -8.06 18.36
N ILE A 131 -21.60 -7.34 18.06
CA ILE A 131 -21.55 -5.89 17.90
C ILE A 131 -21.51 -5.57 16.40
N PRO A 132 -22.24 -4.54 15.92
CA PRO A 132 -22.16 -4.08 14.54
C PRO A 132 -20.84 -3.33 14.26
N HIS A 133 -20.21 -3.63 13.13
CA HIS A 133 -18.98 -3.00 12.66
C HIS A 133 -19.17 -2.34 11.30
N PRO A 134 -19.81 -1.15 11.22
CA PRO A 134 -20.06 -0.46 9.96
C PRO A 134 -18.77 -0.10 9.21
N GLY A 135 -17.64 0.14 9.91
CA GLY A 135 -16.35 0.49 9.28
C GLY A 135 -15.77 -0.57 8.33
N GLN A 136 -16.41 -1.74 8.21
CA GLN A 136 -16.13 -2.72 7.17
C GLN A 136 -16.50 -2.25 5.77
N GLU A 137 -17.48 -1.36 5.65
CA GLU A 137 -18.11 -0.94 4.41
C GLU A 137 -17.80 0.52 4.12
N THR A 138 -17.84 0.90 2.84
CA THR A 138 -17.85 2.31 2.47
C THR A 138 -19.15 2.97 2.93
N ASP A 139 -19.06 4.13 3.57
CA ASP A 139 -20.24 4.90 3.95
C ASP A 139 -21.05 5.30 2.70
N LEU A 140 -22.28 4.80 2.57
CA LEU A 140 -23.16 5.01 1.41
C LEU A 140 -23.46 6.51 1.16
N ARG A 141 -23.36 7.35 2.20
CA ARG A 141 -23.55 8.80 2.08
C ARG A 141 -22.43 9.45 1.28
N VAL A 142 -21.22 8.88 1.32
CA VAL A 142 -20.08 9.30 0.47
C VAL A 142 -20.37 9.01 -0.99
N ILE A 143 -20.86 7.80 -1.29
CA ILE A 143 -21.22 7.41 -2.66
C ILE A 143 -22.34 8.31 -3.20
N LYS A 144 -23.39 8.54 -2.40
CA LYS A 144 -24.46 9.47 -2.73
C LYS A 144 -23.94 10.88 -3.00
N SER A 145 -23.03 11.40 -2.17
CA SER A 145 -22.44 12.74 -2.33
C SER A 145 -21.54 12.85 -3.56
N LEU A 146 -20.71 11.84 -3.82
CA LEU A 146 -19.81 11.77 -4.98
C LEU A 146 -20.59 11.78 -6.30
N ILE A 147 -21.64 10.97 -6.41
CA ILE A 147 -22.53 10.98 -7.60
C ILE A 147 -23.12 12.38 -7.80
N GLY A 148 -23.61 13.00 -6.74
CA GLY A 148 -24.17 14.36 -6.79
C GLY A 148 -23.15 15.39 -7.28
N TYR A 149 -21.91 15.32 -6.78
CA TYR A 149 -20.82 16.17 -7.24
C TYR A 149 -20.54 15.97 -8.73
N ILE A 150 -20.43 14.72 -9.20
CA ILE A 150 -20.14 14.38 -10.59
C ILE A 150 -21.25 14.91 -11.51
N VAL A 151 -22.51 14.63 -11.18
CA VAL A 151 -23.67 15.06 -11.98
C VAL A 151 -23.77 16.58 -12.10
N GLU A 152 -23.47 17.31 -11.03
CA GLU A 152 -23.57 18.78 -11.03
C GLU A 152 -22.41 19.47 -11.75
N ASN A 153 -21.21 18.89 -11.74
CA ASN A 153 -19.99 19.58 -12.20
C ASN A 153 -19.44 19.03 -13.52
N CYS A 154 -19.66 17.75 -13.81
CA CYS A 154 -19.05 17.03 -14.93
C CYS A 154 -19.89 15.79 -15.30
N PRO A 155 -21.16 15.97 -15.73
CA PRO A 155 -22.08 14.86 -15.95
C PRO A 155 -21.58 13.93 -17.09
N PRO A 156 -21.34 12.64 -16.81
CA PRO A 156 -20.90 11.66 -17.80
C PRO A 156 -22.08 11.06 -18.55
N LYS A 157 -21.81 10.12 -19.47
CA LYS A 157 -22.84 9.34 -20.16
C LYS A 157 -23.50 8.33 -19.24
N ARG A 158 -22.71 7.71 -18.37
CA ARG A 158 -23.12 6.63 -17.45
C ARG A 158 -22.27 6.65 -16.20
N ILE A 159 -22.89 6.38 -15.05
CA ILE A 159 -22.22 6.13 -13.77
C ILE A 159 -22.61 4.72 -13.31
N THR A 160 -21.62 3.89 -13.01
CA THR A 160 -21.84 2.55 -12.48
C THR A 160 -21.21 2.42 -11.11
N ILE A 161 -21.95 1.95 -10.11
CA ILE A 161 -21.38 1.50 -8.85
C ILE A 161 -21.03 0.02 -9.01
N ALA A 162 -19.76 -0.35 -8.87
CA ALA A 162 -19.31 -1.72 -9.14
C ALA A 162 -18.51 -2.31 -7.97
N GLU A 163 -18.84 -3.52 -7.54
CA GLU A 163 -18.12 -4.24 -6.49
C GLU A 163 -18.37 -5.75 -6.55
N GLY A 164 -17.39 -6.55 -6.13
CA GLY A 164 -17.49 -7.99 -5.93
C GLY A 164 -17.47 -8.31 -4.43
N GLY A 165 -18.66 -8.34 -3.82
CA GLY A 165 -18.86 -8.65 -2.40
C GLY A 165 -18.17 -9.95 -1.96
N ALA A 166 -17.67 -9.99 -0.73
CA ALA A 166 -16.92 -11.13 -0.19
C ALA A 166 -17.80 -12.13 0.58
N GLU A 167 -18.70 -11.61 1.42
CA GLU A 167 -19.46 -12.42 2.41
C GLU A 167 -20.97 -12.44 2.15
N TRP A 168 -21.38 -12.02 0.95
CA TRP A 168 -22.77 -12.02 0.52
C TRP A 168 -22.87 -12.44 -0.94
N GLN A 169 -24.03 -12.97 -1.30
CA GLN A 169 -24.39 -13.33 -2.67
C GLN A 169 -25.56 -12.49 -3.11
N LYS A 170 -25.63 -12.17 -4.41
CA LYS A 170 -26.72 -11.36 -4.96
C LYS A 170 -28.04 -12.13 -4.88
N THR A 171 -29.05 -11.53 -4.29
CA THR A 171 -30.40 -12.11 -4.16
C THR A 171 -30.95 -12.60 -5.49
N GLY A 172 -31.61 -13.76 -5.48
CA GLY A 172 -32.24 -14.34 -6.66
C GLY A 172 -31.28 -14.96 -7.67
N THR A 173 -29.99 -15.07 -7.36
CA THR A 173 -29.01 -15.81 -8.19
C THR A 173 -28.89 -17.27 -7.77
N ALA A 174 -28.39 -18.12 -8.67
CA ALA A 174 -28.22 -19.54 -8.37
C ALA A 174 -27.24 -19.74 -7.19
N GLY A 175 -27.67 -20.45 -6.15
CA GLY A 175 -26.86 -20.73 -4.96
C GLY A 175 -27.20 -19.86 -3.74
N THR A 176 -28.03 -18.83 -3.88
CA THR A 176 -28.52 -18.06 -2.72
C THR A 176 -29.58 -18.82 -1.94
N ASP A 177 -29.58 -18.68 -0.62
CA ASP A 177 -30.68 -19.14 0.23
C ASP A 177 -32.00 -18.52 -0.24
N SER A 178 -33.01 -19.34 -0.49
CA SER A 178 -34.34 -18.89 -0.89
C SER A 178 -35.01 -17.95 0.13
N ASN A 179 -34.55 -17.96 1.38
CA ASN A 179 -35.01 -17.06 2.43
C ASN A 179 -34.20 -15.76 2.54
N GLN A 180 -33.12 -15.61 1.76
CA GLN A 180 -32.36 -14.37 1.72
C GLN A 180 -33.17 -13.29 0.99
N THR A 181 -33.67 -12.31 1.75
CA THR A 181 -34.49 -11.21 1.21
C THR A 181 -33.68 -9.96 0.84
N GLU A 182 -32.41 -9.90 1.23
CA GLU A 182 -31.53 -8.76 0.97
C GLU A 182 -30.07 -9.19 0.75
N ASP A 183 -29.31 -8.36 0.03
CA ASP A 183 -27.86 -8.51 -0.22
C ASP A 183 -27.14 -7.18 0.01
N GLY A 184 -25.83 -7.10 -0.29
CA GLY A 184 -25.04 -5.88 -0.11
C GLY A 184 -25.56 -4.66 -0.88
N TRP A 185 -26.35 -4.86 -1.95
CA TRP A 185 -26.94 -3.78 -2.74
C TRP A 185 -28.27 -3.28 -2.17
N THR A 186 -29.11 -4.20 -1.69
CA THR A 186 -30.48 -3.91 -1.24
C THR A 186 -30.60 -3.64 0.26
N VAL A 187 -29.65 -4.12 1.06
CA VAL A 187 -29.68 -3.99 2.51
C VAL A 187 -29.60 -2.52 2.92
N LYS A 188 -30.44 -2.12 3.88
CA LYS A 188 -30.44 -0.78 4.45
C LYS A 188 -29.48 -0.69 5.63
N TRP A 189 -28.72 0.40 5.68
CA TRP A 189 -27.69 0.64 6.68
C TRP A 189 -28.10 1.76 7.65
N PRO A 190 -28.51 1.44 8.89
CA PRO A 190 -28.94 2.45 9.86
C PRO A 190 -27.90 3.54 10.12
N GLU A 191 -26.61 3.19 10.11
CA GLU A 191 -25.48 4.07 10.32
C GLU A 191 -25.27 5.07 9.16
N TYR A 192 -25.82 4.76 7.99
CA TYR A 192 -25.69 5.55 6.76
C TYR A 192 -27.03 6.18 6.39
N ASP A 193 -27.74 6.73 7.37
CA ASP A 193 -29.06 7.35 7.20
C ASP A 193 -30.12 6.39 6.61
N ASN A 194 -30.01 5.10 6.94
CA ASN A 194 -30.91 4.03 6.49
C ASN A 194 -30.97 3.87 4.96
N LEU A 195 -29.87 4.22 4.28
CA LEU A 195 -29.69 4.07 2.83
C LEU A 195 -29.33 2.63 2.45
N SER A 196 -29.73 2.24 1.25
CA SER A 196 -29.16 1.13 0.46
C SER A 196 -28.59 1.67 -0.85
N TYR A 197 -27.77 0.88 -1.56
CA TYR A 197 -27.29 1.28 -2.88
C TYR A 197 -28.45 1.41 -3.88
N VAL A 198 -29.44 0.52 -3.82
CA VAL A 198 -30.64 0.60 -4.66
C VAL A 198 -31.42 1.90 -4.42
N ASP A 199 -31.57 2.34 -3.17
CA ASP A 199 -32.22 3.63 -2.86
C ASP A 199 -31.50 4.80 -3.55
N ILE A 200 -30.15 4.80 -3.57
CA ILE A 200 -29.34 5.83 -4.23
C ILE A 200 -29.59 5.83 -5.75
N ILE A 201 -29.61 4.65 -6.38
CA ILE A 201 -29.88 4.52 -7.81
C ILE A 201 -31.27 5.05 -8.16
N GLU A 202 -32.29 4.65 -7.41
CA GLU A 202 -33.66 5.09 -7.63
C GLU A 202 -33.82 6.60 -7.47
N GLU A 203 -33.18 7.20 -6.46
CA GLU A 203 -33.19 8.65 -6.23
C GLU A 203 -32.62 9.41 -7.43
N TYR A 204 -31.43 9.02 -7.92
CA TYR A 204 -30.81 9.71 -9.05
C TYR A 204 -31.54 9.43 -10.37
N ASN A 205 -32.02 8.21 -10.62
CA ASN A 205 -32.73 7.89 -11.85
C ASN A 205 -34.14 8.52 -11.94
N LYS A 206 -34.76 8.92 -10.82
CA LYS A 206 -35.97 9.76 -10.86
C LYS A 206 -35.71 11.11 -11.53
N ARG A 207 -34.50 11.66 -11.40
CA ARG A 207 -34.10 12.95 -11.97
C ARG A 207 -33.32 12.83 -13.27
N TYR A 208 -32.54 11.75 -13.42
CA TYR A 208 -31.67 11.47 -14.57
C TYR A 208 -31.86 10.01 -15.02
N PRO A 209 -32.95 9.70 -15.74
CA PRO A 209 -33.30 8.32 -16.07
C PRO A 209 -32.19 7.56 -16.79
N GLY A 210 -31.78 6.42 -16.22
CA GLY A 210 -30.77 5.53 -16.79
C GLY A 210 -29.32 6.02 -16.65
N LEU A 211 -29.08 7.11 -15.90
CA LEU A 211 -27.73 7.63 -15.71
C LEU A 211 -26.90 6.77 -14.78
N VAL A 212 -27.50 6.25 -13.71
CA VAL A 212 -26.79 5.51 -12.65
C VAL A 212 -27.27 4.06 -12.60
N ASP A 213 -26.35 3.11 -12.53
CA ASP A 213 -26.65 1.68 -12.33
C ASP A 213 -25.64 0.98 -11.40
N ILE A 214 -25.86 -0.32 -11.18
CA ILE A 214 -25.04 -1.19 -10.35
C ILE A 214 -24.54 -2.37 -11.20
N VAL A 215 -23.27 -2.72 -11.03
CA VAL A 215 -22.72 -3.99 -11.52
C VAL A 215 -22.13 -4.78 -10.35
N ASP A 216 -22.56 -6.03 -10.23
CA ASP A 216 -21.95 -6.98 -9.29
C ASP A 216 -20.83 -7.73 -10.00
N LEU A 217 -19.58 -7.44 -9.60
CA LEU A 217 -18.39 -7.95 -10.27
C LEU A 217 -18.23 -9.48 -10.11
N ASN A 218 -18.92 -10.10 -9.14
CA ASN A 218 -18.93 -11.56 -9.03
C ASN A 218 -19.68 -12.25 -10.18
N TYR A 219 -20.55 -11.52 -10.87
CA TYR A 219 -21.41 -12.02 -11.95
C TYR A 219 -21.19 -11.28 -13.28
N ASP A 220 -20.20 -10.41 -13.34
CA ASP A 220 -19.83 -9.71 -14.57
C ASP A 220 -19.13 -10.65 -15.56
N ALA A 221 -19.16 -10.29 -16.83
CA ALA A 221 -18.30 -10.92 -17.82
C ALA A 221 -16.84 -10.64 -17.48
N TYR A 222 -15.94 -11.59 -17.73
CA TYR A 222 -14.53 -11.46 -17.40
C TYR A 222 -13.63 -11.89 -18.56
N ARG A 223 -12.46 -11.27 -18.64
CA ARG A 223 -11.38 -11.63 -19.56
C ARG A 223 -10.17 -12.10 -18.76
N PHE A 224 -9.61 -13.24 -19.15
CA PHE A 224 -8.29 -13.64 -18.68
C PHE A 224 -7.22 -12.91 -19.49
N LEU A 225 -6.42 -12.10 -18.82
CA LEU A 225 -5.41 -11.26 -19.46
C LEU A 225 -4.10 -11.37 -18.68
N PRO A 226 -2.93 -11.33 -19.34
CA PRO A 226 -1.66 -11.19 -18.64
C PRO A 226 -1.61 -9.86 -17.88
N VAL A 227 -0.80 -9.79 -16.82
CA VAL A 227 -0.63 -8.55 -16.05
C VAL A 227 0.01 -7.50 -16.95
N PRO A 228 -0.68 -6.37 -17.24
CA PRO A 228 -0.13 -5.34 -18.11
C PRO A 228 0.90 -4.47 -17.36
N ASP A 229 1.68 -3.74 -18.13
CA ASP A 229 2.55 -2.66 -17.65
C ASP A 229 2.07 -1.34 -18.27
N PRO A 230 0.98 -0.75 -17.76
CA PRO A 230 0.30 0.37 -18.41
C PRO A 230 1.13 1.67 -18.39
N LYS A 231 2.25 1.70 -17.65
CA LYS A 231 3.16 2.85 -17.54
C LYS A 231 4.50 2.61 -18.22
N GLY A 232 4.73 1.45 -18.82
CA GLY A 232 5.99 1.12 -19.49
C GLY A 232 7.19 1.10 -18.53
N SER A 233 6.98 0.66 -17.29
CA SER A 233 8.02 0.51 -16.27
C SER A 233 9.03 -0.61 -16.57
N GLY A 234 8.67 -1.54 -17.46
CA GLY A 234 9.38 -2.80 -17.69
C GLY A 234 9.01 -3.91 -16.70
N ILE A 235 8.02 -3.68 -15.83
CA ILE A 235 7.65 -4.61 -14.75
C ILE A 235 6.24 -5.15 -14.96
N GLY A 236 6.15 -6.45 -15.29
CA GLY A 236 4.90 -7.18 -15.49
C GLY A 236 4.32 -7.77 -14.20
N ALA A 237 3.96 -9.06 -14.22
CA ALA A 237 3.45 -9.77 -13.05
C ALA A 237 4.48 -9.81 -11.91
N MET A 238 4.01 -9.59 -10.68
CA MET A 238 4.83 -9.59 -9.47
C MET A 238 4.46 -10.75 -8.53
N GLN A 239 3.18 -11.15 -8.47
CA GLN A 239 2.76 -12.23 -7.60
C GLN A 239 3.33 -13.56 -8.08
N GLN A 240 3.92 -14.31 -7.15
CA GLN A 240 4.40 -15.66 -7.39
C GLN A 240 3.38 -16.70 -6.94
N VAL A 241 3.29 -17.80 -7.69
CA VAL A 241 2.55 -19.01 -7.36
C VAL A 241 3.51 -20.18 -7.17
N GLY A 242 3.19 -21.08 -6.22
CA GLY A 242 4.05 -22.23 -5.89
C GLY A 242 5.37 -21.87 -5.21
N ALA A 243 5.53 -20.63 -4.73
CA ALA A 243 6.72 -20.20 -4.00
C ALA A 243 6.77 -20.84 -2.61
N LYS A 244 7.98 -21.14 -2.12
CA LYS A 244 8.19 -21.65 -0.76
C LYS A 244 8.01 -20.50 0.22
N ALA A 245 7.26 -20.69 1.29
CA ALA A 245 7.07 -19.69 2.34
C ALA A 245 8.01 -19.95 3.53
N ARG A 246 8.44 -18.86 4.19
CA ARG A 246 9.09 -18.90 5.51
C ARG A 246 8.01 -18.94 6.60
N ASP A 247 8.33 -19.61 7.72
CA ASP A 247 7.41 -19.73 8.85
C ASP A 247 7.10 -18.35 9.46
N ALA A 248 5.83 -17.94 9.38
CA ALA A 248 5.40 -16.64 9.84
C ALA A 248 5.65 -16.41 11.35
N SER A 249 5.69 -17.47 12.16
CA SER A 249 5.98 -17.37 13.60
C SER A 249 7.44 -17.03 13.89
N LEU A 250 8.35 -17.37 12.97
CA LEU A 250 9.78 -17.08 13.09
C LEU A 250 10.14 -15.76 12.39
N PHE A 251 9.46 -15.41 11.29
CA PHE A 251 9.79 -14.24 10.47
C PHE A 251 8.82 -13.06 10.66
N GLY A 252 7.83 -13.20 11.55
CA GLY A 252 6.81 -12.20 11.90
C GLY A 252 5.77 -11.93 10.82
N ARG A 253 5.84 -12.61 9.69
CA ARG A 253 4.80 -12.67 8.65
C ARG A 253 5.14 -13.78 7.67
N GLU A 254 4.15 -14.24 6.93
CA GLU A 254 4.40 -15.08 5.77
C GLU A 254 5.16 -14.27 4.71
N VAL A 255 6.32 -14.77 4.32
CA VAL A 255 7.13 -14.22 3.23
C VAL A 255 7.62 -15.38 2.38
N TYR A 256 7.62 -15.18 1.06
CA TYR A 256 8.12 -16.18 0.13
C TYR A 256 9.64 -16.10 0.03
N VAL A 257 10.29 -17.26 0.04
CA VAL A 257 11.71 -17.42 -0.22
C VAL A 257 11.94 -16.98 -1.67
N PRO A 258 12.68 -15.88 -1.89
CA PRO A 258 12.76 -15.35 -3.25
C PRO A 258 13.50 -16.31 -4.20
N GLY A 259 13.22 -16.25 -5.50
CA GLY A 259 13.74 -17.21 -6.48
C GLY A 259 13.07 -18.59 -6.45
N THR A 260 11.96 -18.74 -5.72
CA THR A 260 11.12 -19.96 -5.75
C THR A 260 9.77 -19.66 -6.38
N GLY A 261 9.08 -20.68 -6.91
CA GLY A 261 7.81 -20.51 -7.60
C GLY A 261 7.94 -19.90 -9.00
N THR A 262 6.83 -19.41 -9.53
CA THR A 262 6.75 -18.77 -10.86
C THR A 262 5.82 -17.56 -10.80
N PHE A 263 6.06 -16.55 -11.63
CA PHE A 263 5.11 -15.43 -11.74
C PHE A 263 3.77 -15.93 -12.26
N ARG A 264 2.68 -15.36 -11.74
CA ARG A 264 1.34 -15.65 -12.25
C ARG A 264 1.23 -15.18 -13.70
N GLU A 265 0.63 -16.02 -14.55
CA GLU A 265 0.44 -15.71 -15.97
C GLU A 265 -0.51 -14.52 -16.22
N GLY A 266 -1.51 -14.35 -15.36
CA GLY A 266 -2.55 -13.35 -15.51
C GLY A 266 -3.69 -13.53 -14.52
N TYR A 267 -4.74 -12.72 -14.67
CA TYR A 267 -5.92 -12.70 -13.81
C TYR A 267 -7.19 -12.66 -14.66
N HIS A 268 -8.30 -13.13 -14.08
CA HIS A 268 -9.63 -12.98 -14.65
C HIS A 268 -10.20 -11.65 -14.15
N ILE A 269 -10.30 -10.65 -15.03
CA ILE A 269 -10.71 -9.30 -14.66
C ILE A 269 -12.09 -9.00 -15.27
N PRO A 270 -13.03 -8.45 -14.47
CA PRO A 270 -14.33 -8.02 -14.97
C PRO A 270 -14.23 -7.00 -16.11
N GLU A 271 -15.06 -7.16 -17.14
CA GLU A 271 -15.13 -6.24 -18.28
C GLU A 271 -15.48 -4.82 -17.85
N THR A 272 -16.33 -4.65 -16.82
CA THR A 272 -16.65 -3.33 -16.25
C THR A 272 -15.41 -2.57 -15.77
N ILE A 273 -14.41 -3.27 -15.22
CA ILE A 273 -13.17 -2.63 -14.76
C ILE A 273 -12.23 -2.34 -15.94
N LEU A 274 -12.20 -3.21 -16.95
CA LEU A 274 -11.31 -3.08 -18.10
C LEU A 274 -11.78 -2.03 -19.12
N ASP A 275 -13.10 -1.86 -19.27
CA ASP A 275 -13.71 -1.09 -20.36
C ASP A 275 -14.27 0.27 -19.94
N CYS A 276 -14.25 0.60 -18.64
CA CYS A 276 -14.66 1.91 -18.17
C CYS A 276 -13.66 3.01 -18.59
N ASP A 277 -14.15 4.24 -18.76
CA ASP A 277 -13.31 5.37 -19.15
C ASP A 277 -12.62 6.02 -17.94
N ILE A 278 -13.31 6.02 -16.79
CA ILE A 278 -12.84 6.62 -15.54
C ILE A 278 -13.19 5.67 -14.39
N LEU A 279 -12.17 5.28 -13.61
CA LEU A 279 -12.33 4.45 -12.42
C LEU A 279 -12.02 5.22 -11.14
N ILE A 280 -13.01 5.35 -10.26
CA ILE A 280 -12.90 6.04 -8.96
C ILE A 280 -12.90 5.01 -7.84
N SER A 281 -11.81 4.90 -7.08
CA SER A 281 -11.72 4.03 -5.89
C SER A 281 -12.19 4.77 -4.64
N VAL A 282 -13.16 4.21 -3.91
CA VAL A 282 -13.74 4.81 -2.70
C VAL A 282 -13.67 3.84 -1.53
N PRO A 283 -12.49 3.61 -0.92
CA PRO A 283 -12.34 2.70 0.21
C PRO A 283 -12.59 3.37 1.57
N ALA A 284 -13.10 2.59 2.52
CA ALA A 284 -13.05 2.92 3.94
C ALA A 284 -11.64 2.74 4.52
N MET A 285 -11.25 3.59 5.47
CA MET A 285 -9.96 3.51 6.17
C MET A 285 -9.91 2.32 7.12
N LYS A 286 -9.02 1.36 6.86
CA LYS A 286 -8.90 0.13 7.65
C LYS A 286 -7.47 -0.34 7.82
N THR A 287 -7.19 -0.94 8.98
CA THR A 287 -5.91 -1.60 9.26
C THR A 287 -5.86 -3.00 8.64
N HIS A 288 -4.64 -3.46 8.37
CA HIS A 288 -4.34 -4.80 7.86
C HIS A 288 -2.93 -5.22 8.27
N VAL A 289 -2.57 -6.50 8.09
CA VAL A 289 -1.19 -7.00 8.25
C VAL A 289 -0.17 -6.37 7.27
N CYS A 290 -0.62 -5.70 6.19
CA CYS A 290 0.24 -4.88 5.31
C CYS A 290 0.29 -3.40 5.72
N GLY A 291 -0.27 -3.05 6.87
CA GLY A 291 -0.44 -1.69 7.36
C GLY A 291 -1.88 -1.25 7.22
N THR A 292 -2.30 -0.93 6.00
CA THR A 292 -3.63 -0.39 5.68
C THR A 292 -4.22 -1.04 4.44
N THR A 293 -5.54 -0.90 4.22
CA THR A 293 -6.22 -1.40 3.01
C THR A 293 -6.29 -0.36 1.89
N LEU A 294 -6.94 0.78 2.17
CA LEU A 294 -7.06 1.98 1.31
C LEU A 294 -7.26 1.68 -0.20
N ALA A 295 -6.76 2.53 -1.10
CA ALA A 295 -7.13 2.53 -2.52
C ALA A 295 -6.59 1.31 -3.25
N MET A 296 -5.34 0.95 -3.03
CA MET A 296 -4.69 -0.14 -3.77
C MET A 296 -5.26 -1.50 -3.41
N LYS A 297 -5.42 -1.81 -2.11
CA LYS A 297 -5.99 -3.11 -1.68
C LYS A 297 -7.48 -3.21 -1.98
N ASN A 298 -8.19 -2.10 -2.24
CA ASN A 298 -9.60 -2.14 -2.64
C ASN A 298 -9.82 -2.95 -3.94
N TYR A 299 -8.78 -3.09 -4.76
CA TYR A 299 -8.81 -3.87 -6.01
C TYR A 299 -8.95 -5.37 -5.79
N ILE A 300 -8.65 -5.87 -4.60
CA ILE A 300 -8.96 -7.25 -4.24
C ILE A 300 -10.46 -7.57 -4.45
N GLY A 301 -11.34 -6.58 -4.30
CA GLY A 301 -12.79 -6.74 -4.51
C GLY A 301 -13.22 -6.87 -5.98
N ILE A 302 -12.32 -6.66 -6.96
CA ILE A 302 -12.68 -6.88 -8.37
C ILE A 302 -12.67 -8.36 -8.75
N LEU A 303 -12.01 -9.21 -7.96
CA LEU A 303 -11.91 -10.63 -8.28
C LEU A 303 -13.21 -11.35 -7.94
N PRO A 304 -13.69 -12.24 -8.83
CA PRO A 304 -14.90 -12.99 -8.58
C PRO A 304 -14.67 -14.09 -7.52
N ASN A 305 -15.70 -14.37 -6.72
CA ASN A 305 -15.67 -15.44 -5.70
C ASN A 305 -16.31 -16.75 -6.17
N HIS A 306 -17.32 -16.68 -7.03
CA HIS A 306 -18.21 -17.81 -7.33
C HIS A 306 -17.83 -18.70 -8.52
N PRO A 307 -17.36 -18.19 -9.69
CA PRO A 307 -17.09 -19.06 -10.83
C PRO A 307 -15.99 -20.07 -10.51
N SER A 308 -16.10 -21.30 -11.04
CA SER A 308 -15.00 -22.27 -11.04
C SER A 308 -14.03 -21.97 -12.18
N GLY A 309 -12.76 -22.39 -12.05
CA GLY A 309 -11.76 -22.25 -13.11
C GLY A 309 -11.17 -20.84 -13.28
N VAL A 310 -11.52 -19.89 -12.42
CA VAL A 310 -10.99 -18.52 -12.41
C VAL A 310 -10.05 -18.30 -11.23
N VAL A 311 -9.16 -17.30 -11.35
CA VAL A 311 -8.36 -16.81 -10.22
C VAL A 311 -9.30 -16.11 -9.24
N LYS A 312 -9.43 -16.67 -8.04
CA LYS A 312 -10.31 -16.15 -7.00
C LYS A 312 -9.60 -15.22 -6.05
N LYS A 313 -10.39 -14.46 -5.29
CA LYS A 313 -9.92 -13.64 -4.18
C LYS A 313 -9.03 -14.42 -3.20
N SER A 314 -9.38 -15.65 -2.86
CA SER A 314 -8.57 -16.51 -1.96
C SER A 314 -7.19 -16.84 -2.52
N ASP A 315 -7.08 -17.05 -3.84
CA ASP A 315 -5.83 -17.41 -4.49
C ASP A 315 -4.82 -16.28 -4.45
N VAL A 316 -5.30 -15.03 -4.38
CA VAL A 316 -4.46 -13.85 -4.22
C VAL A 316 -4.07 -13.64 -2.76
N HIS A 317 -4.98 -13.88 -1.80
CA HIS A 317 -4.70 -13.73 -0.37
C HIS A 317 -3.70 -14.75 0.18
N ASN A 318 -3.73 -15.98 -0.32
CA ASN A 318 -2.84 -17.06 0.11
C ASN A 318 -1.46 -17.01 -0.59
N GLY A 319 -1.25 -16.04 -1.49
CA GLY A 319 0.02 -15.79 -2.20
C GLY A 319 0.76 -14.57 -1.65
N ASP A 320 1.71 -14.04 -2.42
CA ASP A 320 2.30 -12.71 -2.15
C ASP A 320 1.23 -11.65 -2.37
N PHE A 321 0.33 -11.51 -1.39
CA PHE A 321 -0.93 -10.82 -1.58
C PHE A 321 -0.72 -9.34 -1.86
N GLN A 322 0.37 -8.76 -1.34
CA GLN A 322 0.76 -7.39 -1.63
C GLN A 322 1.10 -7.21 -3.09
N LYS A 323 1.99 -8.06 -3.64
CA LYS A 323 2.27 -8.06 -5.08
C LYS A 323 1.03 -8.38 -5.91
N GLY A 324 0.17 -9.26 -5.41
CA GLY A 324 -1.08 -9.64 -6.06
C GLY A 324 -2.05 -8.48 -6.27
N PHE A 325 -2.33 -7.66 -5.25
CA PHE A 325 -3.21 -6.51 -5.46
C PHE A 325 -2.56 -5.39 -6.28
N ILE A 326 -1.23 -5.31 -6.32
CA ILE A 326 -0.51 -4.41 -7.23
C ILE A 326 -0.62 -4.89 -8.68
N ASP A 327 -0.59 -6.20 -8.93
CA ASP A 327 -0.89 -6.77 -10.24
C ASP A 327 -2.34 -6.48 -10.66
N LEU A 328 -3.32 -6.65 -9.77
CA LEU A 328 -4.71 -6.29 -10.05
C LEU A 328 -4.87 -4.81 -10.39
N PHE A 329 -4.15 -3.93 -9.69
CA PHE A 329 -4.15 -2.49 -9.98
C PHE A 329 -3.59 -2.15 -11.36
N SER A 330 -2.77 -3.03 -11.95
CA SER A 330 -2.15 -2.79 -13.25
C SER A 330 -3.17 -2.80 -14.40
N TYR A 331 -4.32 -3.49 -14.25
CA TYR A 331 -5.31 -3.64 -15.33
C TYR A 331 -6.04 -2.36 -15.68
N HIS A 332 -6.42 -1.59 -14.67
CA HIS A 332 -6.95 -0.22 -14.81
C HIS A 332 -6.58 0.55 -13.55
N PRO A 333 -5.41 1.21 -13.49
CA PRO A 333 -5.04 2.04 -12.35
C PRO A 333 -6.12 3.08 -12.07
N ALA A 334 -6.53 3.24 -10.80
CA ALA A 334 -7.59 4.20 -10.44
C ALA A 334 -7.23 5.61 -10.93
N ASP A 335 -8.14 6.22 -11.68
CA ASP A 335 -8.00 7.60 -12.16
C ASP A 335 -8.18 8.62 -11.03
N TYR A 336 -8.93 8.21 -9.99
CA TYR A 336 -9.17 9.01 -8.80
C TYR A 336 -9.38 8.15 -7.55
N SER A 337 -8.89 8.62 -6.41
CA SER A 337 -9.08 7.97 -5.11
C SER A 337 -9.74 8.92 -4.12
N LEU A 338 -10.80 8.43 -3.47
CA LEU A 338 -11.55 9.13 -2.43
C LEU A 338 -11.60 8.25 -1.17
N LEU A 339 -10.60 8.39 -0.30
CA LEU A 339 -10.57 7.64 0.96
C LEU A 339 -11.52 8.27 1.96
N GLU A 340 -12.30 7.47 2.67
CA GLU A 340 -13.23 7.96 3.69
C GLU A 340 -12.97 7.29 5.05
N GLY A 341 -13.13 8.08 6.11
CA GLY A 341 -12.97 7.62 7.49
C GLY A 341 -14.16 7.98 8.39
N PHE A 342 -15.37 8.07 7.86
CA PHE A 342 -16.56 8.34 8.69
C PHE A 342 -16.81 7.20 9.68
N TYR A 343 -16.71 5.98 9.16
CA TYR A 343 -16.53 4.77 9.94
C TYR A 343 -15.27 4.06 9.43
N SER A 344 -14.33 3.79 10.33
CA SER A 344 -13.05 3.15 10.02
C SER A 344 -12.87 1.90 10.88
N THR A 345 -11.94 1.02 10.50
CA THR A 345 -11.61 -0.17 11.30
C THR A 345 -10.14 -0.14 11.74
N GLU A 346 -9.90 -0.29 13.05
CA GLU A 346 -8.56 -0.43 13.62
C GLU A 346 -8.34 -1.78 14.31
N GLY A 347 -7.10 -2.07 14.68
CA GLY A 347 -6.73 -3.32 15.34
C GLY A 347 -6.65 -4.48 14.35
N ASN A 348 -7.34 -5.58 14.66
CA ASN A 348 -7.28 -6.83 13.91
C ASN A 348 -8.05 -6.83 12.58
N GLY A 349 -8.12 -5.68 11.90
CA GLY A 349 -8.65 -5.52 10.55
C GLY A 349 -7.97 -6.41 9.49
N PRO A 350 -8.58 -6.55 8.30
CA PRO A 350 -9.56 -5.64 7.75
C PRO A 350 -10.97 -5.95 8.23
N GLN A 351 -11.27 -7.22 8.47
CA GLN A 351 -12.45 -7.75 9.15
C GLN A 351 -12.04 -8.01 10.63
N TRP A 352 -12.96 -8.12 11.59
CA TRP A 352 -12.63 -8.40 13.02
C TRP A 352 -11.83 -7.33 13.79
N GLY A 353 -11.65 -6.14 13.23
CA GLY A 353 -11.15 -4.99 13.98
C GLY A 353 -12.27 -4.26 14.72
N GLU A 354 -11.89 -3.20 15.44
CA GLU A 354 -12.84 -2.32 16.14
C GLU A 354 -13.22 -1.13 15.25
N THR A 355 -14.50 -0.80 15.25
CA THR A 355 -14.99 0.38 14.52
C THR A 355 -14.66 1.66 15.28
N ILE A 356 -14.14 2.66 14.57
CA ILE A 356 -13.93 4.02 15.09
C ILE A 356 -14.47 5.06 14.11
N GLN A 357 -14.77 6.26 14.62
CA GLN A 357 -15.08 7.42 13.79
C GLN A 357 -13.87 8.33 13.69
N HIS A 358 -13.53 8.73 12.46
CA HIS A 358 -12.44 9.68 12.16
C HIS A 358 -12.95 10.91 11.41
N ASN A 359 -14.08 10.81 10.70
CA ASN A 359 -14.78 11.91 10.03
C ASN A 359 -13.89 12.76 9.12
N ILE A 360 -13.10 12.08 8.28
CA ILE A 360 -12.22 12.69 7.29
C ILE A 360 -12.45 12.11 5.90
N VAL A 361 -12.09 12.90 4.89
CA VAL A 361 -12.06 12.50 3.49
C VAL A 361 -10.74 12.95 2.87
N ILE A 362 -10.10 12.05 2.13
CA ILE A 362 -8.88 12.32 1.36
C ILE A 362 -9.20 12.12 -0.13
N ALA A 363 -8.91 13.11 -0.96
CA ALA A 363 -9.21 13.10 -2.39
C ALA A 363 -7.95 13.44 -3.22
N THR A 364 -7.65 12.63 -4.23
CA THR A 364 -6.54 12.87 -5.16
C THR A 364 -6.65 12.01 -6.42
N ALA A 365 -6.04 12.48 -7.51
CA ALA A 365 -5.86 11.72 -8.75
C ALA A 365 -4.57 10.88 -8.78
N ASP A 366 -3.80 10.84 -7.68
CA ASP A 366 -2.64 9.96 -7.51
C ASP A 366 -2.96 8.91 -6.42
N PRO A 367 -3.19 7.65 -6.79
CA PRO A 367 -3.60 6.61 -5.86
C PRO A 367 -2.50 6.22 -4.86
N VAL A 368 -1.23 6.36 -5.24
CA VAL A 368 -0.09 6.08 -4.33
C VAL A 368 -0.02 7.17 -3.27
N ALA A 369 -0.15 8.45 -3.67
CA ALA A 369 -0.19 9.56 -2.75
C ALA A 369 -1.43 9.51 -1.83
N ALA A 370 -2.57 8.99 -2.32
CA ALA A 370 -3.74 8.75 -1.50
C ALA A 370 -3.40 7.81 -0.33
N ASP A 371 -2.81 6.65 -0.63
CA ASP A 371 -2.46 5.67 0.39
C ASP A 371 -1.35 6.19 1.31
N VAL A 372 -0.34 6.90 0.79
CA VAL A 372 0.71 7.54 1.61
C VAL A 372 0.12 8.49 2.65
N VAL A 373 -0.78 9.39 2.22
CA VAL A 373 -1.40 10.37 3.11
C VAL A 373 -2.39 9.69 4.06
N GLY A 374 -3.22 8.77 3.57
CA GLY A 374 -4.17 8.00 4.37
C GLY A 374 -3.48 7.20 5.47
N SER A 375 -2.43 6.46 5.13
CA SER A 375 -1.62 5.72 6.09
C SER A 375 -0.96 6.63 7.12
N THR A 376 -0.44 7.78 6.71
CA THR A 376 0.15 8.76 7.63
C THR A 376 -0.88 9.32 8.61
N VAL A 377 -2.09 9.63 8.12
CA VAL A 377 -3.20 10.12 8.96
C VAL A 377 -3.68 9.06 9.95
N MET A 378 -3.64 7.79 9.58
CA MET A 378 -3.89 6.64 10.47
C MET A 378 -2.72 6.34 11.42
N GLY A 379 -1.63 7.13 11.36
CA GLY A 379 -0.47 7.02 12.24
C GLY A 379 0.54 5.94 11.85
N PHE A 380 0.49 5.44 10.61
CA PHE A 380 1.50 4.55 10.04
C PHE A 380 2.63 5.35 9.38
N ASN A 381 3.83 4.76 9.35
CA ASN A 381 4.89 5.25 8.49
C ASN A 381 4.72 4.64 7.09
N PRO A 382 4.44 5.43 6.04
CA PRO A 382 4.24 4.89 4.69
C PRO A 382 5.49 4.20 4.15
N LEU A 383 6.69 4.55 4.63
CA LEU A 383 7.94 3.88 4.23
C LEU A 383 8.04 2.42 4.71
N ASP A 384 7.15 2.00 5.61
CA ASP A 384 7.08 0.63 6.09
C ASP A 384 6.16 -0.28 5.24
N MET A 385 5.49 0.28 4.23
CA MET A 385 4.51 -0.44 3.42
C MET A 385 5.13 -0.93 2.12
N ASP A 386 5.41 -2.23 2.01
CA ASP A 386 6.05 -2.82 0.83
C ASP A 386 5.29 -2.49 -0.47
N TYR A 387 3.95 -2.53 -0.42
CA TYR A 387 3.12 -2.29 -1.61
C TYR A 387 3.25 -0.88 -2.21
N LEU A 388 3.62 0.13 -1.42
CA LEU A 388 3.85 1.49 -1.94
C LEU A 388 5.13 1.57 -2.79
N TYR A 389 6.15 0.77 -2.46
CA TYR A 389 7.35 0.66 -3.29
C TYR A 389 7.01 -0.01 -4.62
N TYR A 390 6.32 -1.15 -4.58
CA TYR A 390 5.92 -1.88 -5.79
C TYR A 390 5.03 -1.03 -6.72
N ALA A 391 4.08 -0.28 -6.15
CA ALA A 391 3.21 0.61 -6.91
C ALA A 391 4.00 1.74 -7.60
N THR A 392 4.98 2.30 -6.90
CA THR A 392 5.85 3.36 -7.43
C THR A 392 6.80 2.81 -8.51
N GLU A 393 7.35 1.62 -8.32
CA GLU A 393 8.18 0.94 -9.33
C GLU A 393 7.40 0.70 -10.62
N LYS A 394 6.12 0.33 -10.53
CA LYS A 394 5.20 0.25 -11.68
C LYS A 394 4.73 1.61 -12.22
N GLY A 395 5.16 2.73 -11.66
CA GLY A 395 4.83 4.07 -12.12
C GLY A 395 3.40 4.54 -11.84
N PHE A 396 2.71 3.94 -10.86
CA PHE A 396 1.31 4.27 -10.57
C PHE A 396 1.10 5.60 -9.84
N GLY A 397 2.15 6.17 -9.25
CA GLY A 397 2.10 7.42 -8.52
C GLY A 397 3.37 7.67 -7.73
N THR A 398 3.32 8.60 -6.77
CA THR A 398 4.47 8.91 -5.90
C THR A 398 4.23 8.56 -4.45
N PHE A 399 5.22 7.91 -3.82
CA PHE A 399 5.31 7.74 -2.37
C PHE A 399 6.24 8.74 -1.69
N ASP A 400 6.90 9.62 -2.46
CA ASP A 400 7.79 10.64 -1.91
C ASP A 400 6.97 11.82 -1.39
N THR A 401 7.03 12.05 -0.08
CA THR A 401 6.26 13.12 0.57
C THR A 401 6.71 14.51 0.13
N ASP A 402 7.94 14.67 -0.38
CA ASP A 402 8.41 15.97 -0.89
C ASP A 402 7.71 16.34 -2.22
N ASP A 403 7.18 15.34 -2.94
CA ASP A 403 6.41 15.51 -4.18
C ASP A 403 4.90 15.70 -3.93
N ILE A 404 4.46 15.63 -2.67
CA ILE A 404 3.05 15.73 -2.28
C ILE A 404 2.77 17.11 -1.67
N THR A 405 1.72 17.77 -2.14
CA THR A 405 1.19 19.03 -1.59
C THR A 405 -0.18 18.78 -0.97
N ILE A 406 -0.34 19.16 0.31
CA ILE A 406 -1.61 19.01 1.03
C ILE A 406 -2.48 20.26 0.86
N ALA A 407 -3.72 20.08 0.41
CA ALA A 407 -4.76 21.11 0.42
C ALA A 407 -5.81 20.81 1.51
N GLY A 408 -6.22 21.84 2.27
CA GLY A 408 -7.21 21.68 3.35
C GLY A 408 -6.58 21.41 4.73
N ASN A 409 -7.19 20.49 5.50
CA ASN A 409 -6.74 20.17 6.85
C ASN A 409 -5.31 19.58 6.83
N GLN A 410 -4.45 20.04 7.74
CA GLN A 410 -3.09 19.51 7.87
C GLN A 410 -3.10 18.14 8.53
N ILE A 411 -2.27 17.21 8.04
CA ILE A 411 -2.16 15.84 8.57
C ILE A 411 -2.02 15.84 10.10
N ARG A 412 -1.13 16.66 10.66
CA ARG A 412 -0.90 16.73 12.12
C ARG A 412 -2.16 17.06 12.93
N ALA A 413 -3.09 17.85 12.38
CA ALA A 413 -4.31 18.25 13.08
C ALA A 413 -5.36 17.13 13.10
N ILE A 414 -5.25 16.15 12.21
CA ILE A 414 -6.21 15.05 12.06
C ILE A 414 -5.60 13.69 12.33
N LEU A 415 -4.29 13.61 12.57
CA LEU A 415 -3.60 12.35 12.78
C LEU A 415 -4.19 11.64 13.99
N ARG A 416 -4.62 10.40 13.77
CA ARG A 416 -5.07 9.48 14.81
C ARG A 416 -4.25 8.22 14.66
N LYS A 417 -3.58 7.79 15.74
CA LYS A 417 -2.83 6.53 15.74
C LYS A 417 -3.82 5.38 15.87
N PHE A 418 -4.07 4.69 14.77
CA PHE A 418 -4.95 3.53 14.79
C PHE A 418 -4.25 2.38 15.51
N SER A 419 -5.03 1.62 16.28
CA SER A 419 -4.57 0.36 16.87
C SER A 419 -4.07 -0.56 15.75
N ARG A 420 -2.89 -1.17 15.91
CA ARG A 420 -2.30 -2.05 14.90
C ARG A 420 -2.83 -3.47 15.04
N THR A 421 -2.79 -4.24 13.95
CA THR A 421 -3.13 -5.67 13.97
C THR A 421 -2.17 -6.41 14.90
N SER A 422 -2.71 -7.12 15.89
CA SER A 422 -1.97 -7.79 16.95
C SER A 422 -1.93 -9.31 16.81
N LYS A 423 -2.54 -9.89 15.75
CA LYS A 423 -2.79 -11.34 15.55
C LYS A 423 -1.96 -12.25 16.45
N ASP A 424 -2.67 -12.97 17.31
CA ASP A 424 -2.11 -13.98 18.22
C ASP A 424 -1.10 -14.87 17.48
N GLY A 425 0.11 -14.95 18.01
CA GLY A 425 1.23 -15.68 17.37
C GLY A 425 2.30 -14.83 16.68
N GLY A 426 2.29 -13.49 16.85
CA GLY A 426 3.44 -12.65 16.49
C GLY A 426 3.51 -12.17 15.03
N THR A 427 2.38 -12.17 14.31
CA THR A 427 2.30 -11.83 12.87
C THR A 427 1.72 -10.44 12.58
N GLY A 428 1.88 -9.50 13.53
CA GLY A 428 1.39 -8.12 13.40
C GLY A 428 2.16 -7.30 12.35
N PHE A 429 1.63 -6.12 12.02
CA PHE A 429 2.36 -5.18 11.16
C PHE A 429 3.63 -4.70 11.87
N ILE A 430 4.76 -4.85 11.20
CA ILE A 430 6.10 -4.45 11.66
C ILE A 430 6.75 -3.67 10.52
N THR A 431 7.70 -2.78 10.84
CA THR A 431 8.48 -1.99 9.87
C THR A 431 8.99 -2.82 8.69
N ARG A 432 9.06 -2.17 7.51
CA ARG A 432 9.71 -2.76 6.35
C ARG A 432 11.18 -3.07 6.62
N GLY A 433 11.88 -2.24 7.39
CA GLY A 433 13.33 -2.33 7.59
C GLY A 433 14.15 -2.04 6.32
N ASN A 434 15.46 -2.01 6.50
CA ASN A 434 16.39 -1.84 5.38
C ASN A 434 16.44 -3.09 4.49
N ARG A 435 16.59 -2.88 3.17
CA ARG A 435 16.78 -3.95 2.18
C ARG A 435 18.11 -3.86 1.44
N SER A 436 18.75 -2.69 1.47
CA SER A 436 19.95 -2.44 0.69
C SER A 436 21.14 -2.38 1.62
N TRP A 437 22.05 -3.31 1.46
CA TRP A 437 23.23 -3.47 2.31
C TRP A 437 24.48 -3.52 1.45
N LEU A 438 25.62 -3.10 1.99
CA LEU A 438 26.89 -3.65 1.54
C LEU A 438 27.13 -4.93 2.31
N VAL A 439 27.58 -5.98 1.63
CA VAL A 439 27.95 -7.26 2.24
C VAL A 439 29.41 -7.59 1.96
N LYS A 440 30.06 -8.27 2.88
CA LYS A 440 31.46 -8.71 2.76
C LYS A 440 31.65 -10.10 3.37
N ASP A 441 32.45 -10.91 2.70
CA ASP A 441 32.96 -12.17 3.23
C ASP A 441 34.11 -11.88 4.19
N ASN A 442 33.98 -12.32 5.44
CA ASN A 442 34.98 -12.11 6.48
C ASN A 442 36.06 -13.20 6.50
N THR A 443 35.87 -14.30 5.77
CA THR A 443 36.83 -15.40 5.70
C THR A 443 37.92 -15.17 4.66
N ASN A 444 37.69 -14.22 3.74
CA ASN A 444 38.64 -13.82 2.72
C ASN A 444 39.05 -12.34 2.92
N GLU A 445 40.28 -12.12 3.39
CA GLU A 445 40.83 -10.78 3.64
C GLU A 445 40.83 -9.88 2.39
N GLN A 446 40.92 -10.48 1.19
CA GLN A 446 40.90 -9.78 -0.09
C GLN A 446 39.48 -9.49 -0.61
N SER A 447 38.44 -9.88 0.13
CA SER A 447 37.05 -9.69 -0.28
C SER A 447 36.66 -8.21 -0.20
N ASP A 448 36.13 -7.70 -1.32
CA ASP A 448 35.55 -6.37 -1.41
C ASP A 448 34.10 -6.35 -0.91
N TRP A 449 33.66 -5.18 -0.46
CA TRP A 449 32.26 -4.92 -0.17
C TRP A 449 31.44 -4.93 -1.46
N LYS A 450 30.33 -5.66 -1.47
CA LYS A 450 29.41 -5.75 -2.61
C LYS A 450 28.03 -5.25 -2.20
N GLN A 451 27.35 -4.54 -3.10
CA GLN A 451 25.96 -4.17 -2.85
C GLN A 451 25.06 -5.40 -2.95
N PHE A 452 24.19 -5.55 -1.96
CA PHE A 452 23.15 -6.58 -1.92
C PHE A 452 21.80 -5.91 -1.67
N LEU A 453 20.85 -6.20 -2.55
CA LEU A 453 19.46 -5.81 -2.39
C LEU A 453 18.65 -7.07 -2.02
N SER A 454 18.18 -7.13 -0.78
CA SER A 454 17.25 -8.17 -0.37
C SER A 454 15.84 -7.84 -0.88
N GLU A 455 15.07 -8.86 -1.24
CA GLU A 455 13.63 -8.72 -1.50
C GLU A 455 12.82 -8.69 -0.19
N GLU A 456 13.39 -9.19 0.91
CA GLU A 456 12.70 -9.40 2.20
C GLU A 456 13.48 -8.88 3.43
N ARG A 457 12.84 -8.88 4.61
CA ARG A 457 13.42 -8.38 5.88
C ARG A 457 14.62 -9.16 6.33
N TYR A 458 14.58 -10.44 6.03
CA TYR A 458 15.66 -11.35 6.25
C TYR A 458 16.73 -11.11 5.17
N ILE A 459 17.94 -10.84 5.62
CA ILE A 459 19.10 -10.62 4.79
C ILE A 459 19.80 -11.96 4.67
N ASP A 460 19.48 -12.67 3.59
CA ASP A 460 19.97 -14.02 3.30
C ASP A 460 21.41 -13.93 2.77
N PHE A 461 22.39 -14.11 3.67
CA PHE A 461 23.79 -14.04 3.28
C PHE A 461 24.15 -15.14 2.29
N ALA A 462 23.59 -16.35 2.43
CA ALA A 462 23.87 -17.43 1.49
C ALA A 462 23.55 -17.05 0.04
N ARG A 463 22.46 -16.32 -0.17
CA ARG A 463 22.12 -15.78 -1.48
C ARG A 463 22.98 -14.62 -1.92
N SER A 464 23.42 -13.77 -1.00
CA SER A 464 24.31 -12.65 -1.31
C SER A 464 25.68 -13.10 -1.84
N PHE A 465 26.07 -14.35 -1.58
CA PHE A 465 27.30 -14.99 -2.07
C PHE A 465 27.02 -16.16 -3.05
N GLU A 466 25.98 -16.05 -3.88
CA GLU A 466 25.70 -16.99 -4.99
C GLU A 466 25.59 -18.47 -4.57
N GLY A 467 25.15 -18.74 -3.33
CA GLY A 467 25.06 -20.11 -2.81
C GLY A 467 26.38 -20.73 -2.39
N GLN A 468 27.46 -19.95 -2.32
CA GLN A 468 28.73 -20.30 -1.67
C GLN A 468 28.93 -19.49 -0.38
N PRO A 469 28.07 -19.68 0.64
CA PRO A 469 28.12 -18.94 1.89
C PRO A 469 29.46 -19.13 2.63
N PRO A 470 30.19 -18.04 2.95
CA PRO A 470 31.37 -18.12 3.80
C PRO A 470 31.02 -18.54 5.23
N ALA A 471 32.02 -18.88 6.03
CA ALA A 471 31.83 -19.19 7.45
C ALA A 471 31.46 -17.95 8.29
N SER A 472 31.77 -16.74 7.80
CA SER A 472 31.35 -15.48 8.40
C SER A 472 31.19 -14.39 7.35
N ALA A 473 30.20 -13.53 7.53
CA ALA A 473 29.95 -12.37 6.67
C ALA A 473 29.49 -11.17 7.49
N SER A 474 29.67 -9.99 6.92
CA SER A 474 29.19 -8.73 7.48
C SER A 474 28.30 -7.99 6.50
N ALA A 475 27.34 -7.23 7.04
CA ALA A 475 26.46 -6.32 6.31
C ALA A 475 26.52 -4.92 6.92
N ALA A 476 26.68 -3.89 6.10
CA ALA A 476 26.78 -2.49 6.53
C ALA A 476 25.81 -1.58 5.78
N VAL A 477 25.30 -0.57 6.49
CA VAL A 477 24.48 0.51 5.93
C VAL A 477 24.69 1.80 6.72
N GLU A 478 24.51 2.94 6.06
CA GLU A 478 24.46 4.24 6.72
C GLU A 478 23.01 4.69 6.97
N VAL A 479 22.67 4.86 8.24
CA VAL A 479 21.35 5.28 8.70
C VAL A 479 21.35 6.79 8.92
N HIS A 480 20.60 7.50 8.09
CA HIS A 480 20.45 8.95 8.18
C HIS A 480 19.20 9.29 8.98
N SER A 481 19.35 10.00 10.09
CA SER A 481 18.24 10.50 10.89
C SER A 481 18.17 12.02 10.81
N LYS A 482 17.01 12.60 10.49
CA LYS A 482 16.85 14.07 10.43
C LYS A 482 16.93 14.77 11.79
N ARG A 483 16.87 14.00 12.88
CA ARG A 483 16.97 14.49 14.26
C ARG A 483 17.61 13.44 15.15
N SER A 484 18.17 13.88 16.27
CA SER A 484 18.52 12.95 17.34
C SER A 484 17.24 12.29 17.89
N GLN A 485 17.19 10.97 17.93
CA GLN A 485 16.02 10.24 18.43
C GLN A 485 16.36 8.86 18.99
N LYS A 486 15.56 8.42 19.96
CA LYS A 486 15.65 7.07 20.54
C LYS A 486 14.86 6.08 19.69
N GLY A 487 15.29 4.83 19.72
CA GLY A 487 14.60 3.72 19.09
C GLY A 487 15.17 2.38 19.55
N GLN A 488 14.84 1.34 18.80
CA GLN A 488 15.35 0.00 19.00
C GLN A 488 15.88 -0.59 17.71
N ILE A 489 16.85 -1.50 17.83
CA ILE A 489 17.17 -2.49 16.81
C ILE A 489 16.51 -3.80 17.23
N TRP A 490 15.52 -4.26 16.46
CA TRP A 490 14.97 -5.60 16.59
C TRP A 490 15.75 -6.53 15.69
N ALA A 491 16.48 -7.45 16.29
CA ALA A 491 17.41 -8.34 15.61
C ALA A 491 17.15 -9.82 15.89
N GLY A 492 17.63 -10.64 14.96
CA GLY A 492 17.63 -12.10 15.04
C GLY A 492 18.49 -12.64 13.90
N ALA A 493 19.12 -13.80 14.09
CA ALA A 493 20.00 -14.43 13.10
C ALA A 493 19.92 -15.95 13.19
N ASP A 494 20.38 -16.64 12.15
CA ASP A 494 20.51 -18.10 12.20
C ASP A 494 21.74 -18.56 12.98
N GLY A 495 22.81 -17.77 12.91
CA GLY A 495 24.06 -18.03 13.62
C GLY A 495 24.38 -17.02 14.71
N LYS A 496 25.68 -16.94 15.02
CA LYS A 496 26.22 -16.02 16.02
C LYS A 496 26.20 -14.60 15.47
N ILE A 497 25.47 -13.67 16.10
CA ILE A 497 25.33 -12.30 15.62
C ILE A 497 26.11 -11.29 16.48
N GLU A 498 26.80 -10.38 15.81
CA GLU A 498 27.29 -9.13 16.40
C GLU A 498 26.65 -7.92 15.73
N ILE A 499 26.29 -6.91 16.52
CA ILE A 499 25.71 -5.66 16.01
C ILE A 499 26.50 -4.48 16.56
N TRP A 500 26.86 -3.57 15.66
CA TRP A 500 27.61 -2.36 15.95
C TRP A 500 26.87 -1.14 15.42
N LEU A 501 26.87 -0.06 16.21
CA LEU A 501 26.35 1.24 15.80
C LEU A 501 27.41 2.30 16.11
N ASN A 502 27.84 3.07 15.11
CA ASN A 502 28.85 4.13 15.28
C ASN A 502 30.13 3.66 16.00
N ASN A 503 30.64 2.48 15.64
CA ASN A 503 31.82 1.82 16.23
C ASN A 503 31.65 1.36 17.68
N GLU A 504 30.43 1.43 18.24
CA GLU A 504 30.09 0.84 19.52
C GLU A 504 29.45 -0.53 19.32
N LYS A 505 30.02 -1.58 19.95
CA LYS A 505 29.42 -2.92 19.95
C LYS A 505 28.20 -2.92 20.84
N LEU A 506 27.03 -3.15 20.26
CA LEU A 506 25.76 -3.16 20.96
C LEU A 506 25.32 -4.57 21.39
N LEU A 507 25.70 -5.59 20.62
CA LEU A 507 25.33 -6.98 20.85
C LEU A 507 26.46 -7.92 20.39
N SER A 508 26.65 -9.00 21.15
CA SER A 508 27.38 -10.20 20.74
C SER A 508 26.74 -11.38 21.46
N THR A 509 26.24 -12.36 20.71
CA THR A 509 25.63 -13.57 21.29
C THR A 509 26.40 -14.81 20.87
N GLU A 510 26.14 -15.94 21.51
CA GLU A 510 26.50 -17.28 21.02
C GLU A 510 25.22 -17.79 20.35
N GLY A 511 25.23 -18.02 19.02
CA GLY A 511 24.01 -18.13 18.20
C GLY A 511 22.95 -19.15 18.66
N SER A 512 21.69 -18.95 18.25
CA SER A 512 20.59 -19.89 18.46
C SER A 512 20.51 -20.91 17.30
N SER A 513 19.75 -22.00 17.45
CA SER A 513 19.55 -22.99 16.38
C SER A 513 18.47 -22.53 15.39
N GLY A 514 18.69 -21.40 14.70
CA GLY A 514 17.83 -20.85 13.65
C GLY A 514 17.17 -19.50 13.98
N HIS A 515 16.86 -18.75 12.92
CA HIS A 515 16.36 -17.37 12.98
C HIS A 515 15.04 -17.21 13.76
N ARG A 516 14.98 -16.16 14.59
CA ARG A 516 13.77 -15.65 15.23
C ARG A 516 13.70 -14.13 15.14
N LEU A 517 12.62 -13.60 14.59
CA LEU A 517 12.40 -12.17 14.50
C LEU A 517 12.36 -11.54 15.89
N ALA A 518 13.11 -10.46 16.06
CA ALA A 518 13.15 -9.68 17.30
C ALA A 518 13.52 -10.50 18.55
N GLU A 519 14.33 -11.55 18.37
CA GLU A 519 14.99 -12.29 19.46
C GLU A 519 15.75 -11.34 20.39
N HIS A 520 16.39 -10.32 19.81
CA HIS A 520 17.08 -9.26 20.53
C HIS A 520 16.44 -7.91 20.24
N LYS A 521 16.09 -7.16 21.29
CA LYS A 521 15.56 -5.78 21.19
C LYS A 521 16.52 -4.84 21.90
N ILE A 522 17.31 -4.12 21.12
CA ILE A 522 18.42 -3.30 21.63
C ILE A 522 18.02 -1.85 21.61
N ASN A 523 18.00 -1.17 22.76
CA ASN A 523 17.75 0.26 22.82
C ASN A 523 18.93 1.05 22.24
N ILE A 524 18.64 2.01 21.37
CA ILE A 524 19.65 2.84 20.71
C ILE A 524 19.26 4.33 20.73
N THR A 525 20.25 5.18 20.50
CA THR A 525 20.04 6.59 20.16
C THR A 525 20.71 6.87 18.82
N LEU A 526 19.92 7.25 17.82
CA LEU A 526 20.43 7.77 16.57
C LEU A 526 20.80 9.24 16.76
N LYS A 527 22.01 9.61 16.33
CA LYS A 527 22.44 11.00 16.22
C LYS A 527 21.75 11.62 15.00
N GLU A 528 21.58 12.94 15.02
CA GLU A 528 21.21 13.66 13.80
C GLU A 528 22.32 13.50 12.74
N GLY A 529 21.93 13.25 11.50
CA GLY A 529 22.84 12.92 10.40
C GLY A 529 23.11 11.42 10.30
N ALA A 530 24.32 11.07 9.88
CA ALA A 530 24.73 9.70 9.57
C ALA A 530 25.03 8.87 10.82
N ASN A 531 24.55 7.64 10.84
CA ASN A 531 24.84 6.62 11.85
C ASN A 531 25.21 5.30 11.14
N ARG A 532 26.41 4.76 11.36
CA ARG A 532 26.84 3.53 10.68
C ARG A 532 26.34 2.31 11.45
N LEU A 533 25.53 1.47 10.79
CA LEU A 533 25.07 0.19 11.32
C LEU A 533 25.83 -0.93 10.62
N LEU A 534 26.46 -1.80 11.41
CA LEU A 534 27.17 -2.99 10.94
C LEU A 534 26.63 -4.20 11.68
N VAL A 535 26.33 -5.26 10.93
CA VAL A 535 25.91 -6.56 11.45
C VAL A 535 26.87 -7.62 10.94
N THR A 536 27.35 -8.47 11.83
CA THR A 536 28.21 -9.61 11.48
C THR A 536 27.53 -10.88 11.92
N GLU A 537 27.61 -11.93 11.11
CA GLU A 537 27.14 -13.26 11.45
C GLU A 537 28.26 -14.29 11.23
N GLU A 538 28.47 -15.17 12.20
CA GLU A 538 29.17 -16.45 11.97
C GLU A 538 28.12 -17.52 11.67
N ARG A 539 28.30 -18.21 10.55
CA ARG A 539 27.31 -19.12 9.96
C ARG A 539 26.99 -20.32 10.86
N SER A 540 25.71 -20.70 10.89
CA SER A 540 25.20 -21.89 11.58
C SER A 540 24.21 -22.64 10.70
N GLU A 541 24.46 -23.93 10.42
CA GLU A 541 23.55 -24.71 9.57
C GLU A 541 22.17 -24.93 10.23
N PRO A 542 21.05 -24.91 9.47
CA PRO A 542 20.97 -24.86 8.00
C PRO A 542 20.82 -23.44 7.42
N GLY A 543 20.94 -22.38 8.23
CA GLY A 543 20.66 -20.99 7.84
C GLY A 543 21.92 -20.14 7.69
N PHE A 544 21.79 -18.98 7.06
CA PHE A 544 22.85 -17.96 7.12
C PHE A 544 22.25 -16.61 6.74
N GLY A 545 21.83 -15.86 7.75
CA GLY A 545 21.24 -14.57 7.55
C GLY A 545 20.64 -14.00 8.83
N PHE A 546 20.23 -12.74 8.72
CA PHE A 546 19.76 -11.98 9.87
C PHE A 546 18.61 -11.05 9.52
N THR A 547 17.92 -10.57 10.54
CA THR A 547 17.07 -9.38 10.49
C THR A 547 17.66 -8.32 11.41
N ALA A 548 17.66 -7.06 11.00
CA ALA A 548 18.00 -5.92 11.84
C ALA A 548 17.08 -4.74 11.49
N LEU A 549 16.04 -4.55 12.29
CA LEU A 549 14.99 -3.57 12.05
C LEU A 549 15.14 -2.37 13.00
N LEU A 550 15.28 -1.16 12.45
CA LEU A 550 15.24 0.08 13.24
C LEU A 550 13.80 0.53 13.43
N CYS A 551 13.32 0.42 14.66
CA CYS A 551 11.91 0.65 14.98
C CYS A 551 11.74 1.29 16.37
N ASN A 552 10.51 1.66 16.70
CA ASN A 552 10.12 1.97 18.06
C ASN A 552 9.86 0.67 18.87
N GLU A 553 9.42 0.82 20.12
CA GLU A 553 9.11 -0.30 21.03
C GLU A 553 7.94 -1.19 20.57
N PHE A 554 7.15 -0.74 19.59
CA PHE A 554 6.02 -1.47 19.01
C PHE A 554 6.38 -2.14 17.67
N GLY A 555 7.60 -1.95 17.17
CA GLY A 555 8.02 -2.50 15.88
C GLY A 555 7.70 -1.62 14.68
N ASP A 556 7.15 -0.42 14.86
CA ASP A 556 6.97 0.55 13.77
C ASP A 556 8.29 1.23 13.42
N GLY A 557 8.53 1.48 12.13
CA GLY A 557 9.75 2.11 11.65
C GLY A 557 9.87 3.53 12.20
N LEU A 558 11.09 3.92 12.55
CA LEU A 558 11.34 5.28 13.02
C LEU A 558 11.04 6.29 11.91
N PHE A 559 10.23 7.29 12.22
CA PHE A 559 10.00 8.42 11.32
C PHE A 559 11.29 9.21 11.10
N ASP A 560 11.38 9.89 9.95
CA ASP A 560 12.52 10.73 9.59
C ASP A 560 13.88 10.00 9.51
N VAL A 561 13.83 8.68 9.27
CA VAL A 561 15.00 7.83 9.02
C VAL A 561 15.02 7.39 7.55
N SER A 562 16.22 7.38 6.97
CA SER A 562 16.51 6.83 5.64
C SER A 562 17.81 6.03 5.65
N TYR A 563 17.94 5.11 4.71
CA TYR A 563 19.10 4.23 4.58
C TYR A 563 19.88 4.58 3.32
N LEU A 564 21.19 4.72 3.42
CA LEU A 564 22.10 4.95 2.30
C LEU A 564 23.18 3.87 2.27
N ILE A 565 23.57 3.46 1.06
CA ILE A 565 24.73 2.61 0.83
C ILE A 565 25.98 3.50 0.97
N PRO A 566 26.88 3.25 1.93
CA PRO A 566 28.07 4.07 2.10
C PRO A 566 29.07 3.83 0.94
N GLU A 567 29.84 4.85 0.55
CA GLU A 567 30.86 4.70 -0.50
C GLU A 567 32.04 3.83 -0.04
N LYS A 568 32.32 3.81 1.27
CA LYS A 568 33.36 2.99 1.91
C LYS A 568 32.91 2.58 3.31
N VAL A 569 33.24 1.34 3.69
CA VAL A 569 33.17 0.87 5.08
C VAL A 569 34.61 0.75 5.56
N GLU A 570 35.02 1.73 6.38
CA GLU A 570 36.29 1.71 7.11
C GLU A 570 36.20 0.83 8.35
#